data_AF-A0A915PI00-F1
#
_entry.id   AF-A0A915PI00-F1
#
_cell.length_a   1.000
_cell.length_b   1.000
_cell.length_c   1.000
_cell.angle_alpha   90.00
_cell.angle_beta   90.00
_cell.angle_gamma   90.00
#
_symmetry.space_group_name_H-M   'P 1'
#
loop_
_entity.id
_entity.type
_entity.pdbx_description
1 polymer ?
#
loop_
_entity_poly.entity_id
_entity_poly.type
_entity_poly.pdbx_seq_one_letter_code
_entity_poly.pdbx_strand_id
1 'polypeptide(L)'
;MIATVRNMEKVILRVTDFQLTVPLIDAFAQLFDHTASTSAFPLNQVSRNLMWYFLELSTFDCFCVCILPSRLAAAAFLLASSFQKYCQKIEPMSTIDKEKWKLWSDEMVKRTRIKRSDLQEPAKILMKLQQKAVSSKFQALFKKFSCPKRCKVACLKPLEFEEVASQFSD
;
A
#
# COMPACT_ATOMS: atom_id res chain seq x y z
N MET A 1 0.49 -9.78 -37.12
CA MET A 1 0.16 -9.32 -35.75
C MET A 1 -0.51 -10.40 -34.92
N ILE A 2 -1.65 -10.97 -35.35
CA ILE A 2 -2.38 -12.03 -34.61
C ILE A 2 -1.53 -13.30 -34.39
N ALA A 3 -0.79 -13.75 -35.42
CA ALA A 3 0.09 -14.91 -35.30
C ALA A 3 1.22 -14.72 -34.27
N THR A 4 1.77 -13.51 -34.16
CA THR A 4 2.85 -13.18 -33.23
C THR A 4 2.37 -13.21 -31.78
N VAL A 5 1.20 -12.62 -31.49
CA VAL A 5 0.61 -12.62 -30.15
C VAL A 5 0.30 -14.04 -29.69
N ARG A 6 -0.32 -14.86 -30.56
CA ARG A 6 -0.64 -16.26 -30.24
C ARG A 6 0.61 -17.10 -29.98
N ASN A 7 1.70 -16.84 -30.69
CA ASN A 7 2.96 -17.54 -30.45
C ASN A 7 3.56 -17.14 -29.09
N MET A 8 3.55 -15.85 -28.75
CA MET A 8 4.03 -15.39 -27.43
C MET A 8 3.17 -15.92 -26.29
N GLU A 9 1.85 -15.94 -26.44
CA GLU A 9 0.92 -16.52 -25.48
C GLU A 9 1.26 -17.98 -25.17
N LYS A 10 1.46 -18.81 -26.21
CA LYS A 10 1.88 -20.20 -26.05
C LYS A 10 3.22 -20.35 -25.32
N VAL A 11 4.17 -19.46 -25.59
CA VAL A 11 5.48 -19.46 -24.92
C VAL A 11 5.32 -19.14 -23.44
N ILE A 12 4.58 -18.08 -23.09
CA ILE A 12 4.33 -17.68 -21.70
C ILE A 12 3.65 -18.82 -20.94
N LEU A 13 2.57 -19.39 -21.48
CA LEU A 13 1.84 -20.48 -20.85
C LEU A 13 2.70 -21.72 -20.59
N ARG A 14 3.63 -22.02 -21.50
CA ARG A 14 4.57 -23.14 -21.33
C ARG A 14 5.62 -22.84 -20.27
N VAL A 15 6.19 -21.63 -20.26
CA VAL A 15 7.21 -21.24 -19.29
C VAL A 15 6.64 -21.16 -17.87
N THR A 16 5.40 -20.71 -17.74
CA THR A 16 4.71 -20.68 -16.44
C THR A 16 4.10 -22.03 -16.05
N ASP A 17 4.24 -23.07 -16.87
CA ASP A 17 3.59 -24.38 -16.67
C ASP A 17 2.08 -24.26 -16.39
N PHE A 18 1.42 -23.31 -17.08
CA PHE A 18 0.03 -22.94 -16.86
C PHE A 18 -0.32 -22.51 -15.42
N GLN A 19 0.67 -22.27 -14.56
CA GLN A 19 0.50 -21.76 -13.20
C GLN A 19 0.30 -20.24 -13.22
N LEU A 20 -0.91 -19.81 -13.58
CA LEU A 20 -1.29 -18.39 -13.64
C LEU A 20 -1.90 -17.87 -12.34
N THR A 21 -2.25 -18.76 -11.41
CA THR A 21 -2.85 -18.43 -10.12
C THR A 21 -1.77 -18.14 -9.09
N VAL A 22 -1.20 -16.94 -9.15
CA VAL A 22 -0.26 -16.43 -8.15
C VAL A 22 -0.97 -15.49 -7.17
N PRO A 23 -0.65 -15.53 -5.86
CA PRO A 23 -1.19 -14.56 -4.91
C PRO A 23 -0.79 -13.14 -5.29
N LEU A 24 -1.77 -12.33 -5.66
CA LEU A 24 -1.57 -10.96 -6.10
C LEU A 24 -1.64 -9.98 -4.92
N ILE A 25 -0.96 -8.85 -5.08
CA ILE A 25 -0.89 -7.80 -4.07
C ILE A 25 -2.26 -7.17 -3.76
N ASP A 26 -3.16 -7.16 -4.75
CA ASP A 26 -4.52 -6.65 -4.64
C ASP A 26 -5.40 -7.51 -3.71
N ALA A 27 -5.25 -8.83 -3.73
CA ALA A 27 -5.97 -9.74 -2.85
C ALA A 27 -5.62 -9.47 -1.37
N PHE A 28 -4.34 -9.25 -1.06
CA PHE A 28 -3.93 -8.87 0.29
C PHE A 28 -4.39 -7.46 0.66
N ALA A 29 -4.34 -6.51 -0.28
CA ALA A 29 -4.83 -5.15 -0.04
C ALA A 29 -6.34 -5.13 0.27
N GLN A 30 -7.13 -5.91 -0.48
CA GLN A 30 -8.57 -6.09 -0.22
C GLN A 30 -8.82 -6.75 1.13
N LEU A 31 -8.03 -7.76 1.50
CA LEU A 31 -8.11 -8.39 2.83
C LEU A 31 -7.90 -7.34 3.94
N PHE A 32 -6.86 -6.52 3.85
CA PHE A 32 -6.58 -5.50 4.87
C PHE A 32 -7.64 -4.39 4.89
N ASP A 33 -8.10 -3.91 3.74
CA ASP A 33 -9.17 -2.92 3.66
C ASP A 33 -10.51 -3.44 4.21
N HIS A 34 -10.84 -4.71 3.94
CA HIS A 34 -12.02 -5.35 4.50
C HIS A 34 -11.92 -5.50 6.02
N THR A 35 -10.77 -5.96 6.51
CA THR A 35 -10.51 -6.09 7.96
C THR A 35 -10.62 -4.73 8.65
N ALA A 36 -10.09 -3.67 8.04
CA ALA A 36 -10.20 -2.31 8.55
C ALA A 36 -11.64 -1.76 8.51
N SER A 37 -12.43 -2.12 7.51
CA SER A 37 -13.83 -1.70 7.40
C SER A 37 -14.70 -2.25 8.53
N THR A 38 -14.33 -3.40 9.11
CA THR A 38 -14.97 -3.98 10.29
C THR A 38 -14.44 -3.42 11.62
N SER A 39 -13.42 -2.57 11.58
CA SER A 39 -12.83 -1.96 12.76
C SER A 39 -13.60 -0.70 13.21
N ALA A 40 -13.37 -0.25 14.43
CA ALA A 40 -13.95 0.98 14.96
C ALA A 40 -13.53 2.25 14.18
N PHE A 41 -12.43 2.19 13.40
CA PHE A 41 -11.86 3.32 12.69
C PHE A 41 -11.49 2.94 11.24
N PRO A 42 -12.47 2.82 10.34
CA PRO A 42 -12.20 2.43 8.96
C PRO A 42 -11.31 3.45 8.23
N LEU A 43 -10.60 2.98 7.20
CA LEU A 43 -9.86 3.89 6.31
C LEU A 43 -10.84 4.77 5.54
N ASN A 44 -10.61 6.08 5.59
CA ASN A 44 -11.32 7.03 4.76
C ASN A 44 -10.90 6.88 3.28
N GLN A 45 -11.69 7.46 2.38
CA GLN A 45 -11.48 7.28 0.94
C GLN A 45 -10.11 7.82 0.45
N VAL A 46 -9.60 8.88 1.09
CA VAL A 46 -8.26 9.45 0.78
C VAL A 46 -7.18 8.42 1.11
N SER A 47 -7.21 7.85 2.31
CA SER A 47 -6.22 6.89 2.79
C SER A 47 -6.29 5.59 2.02
N ARG A 48 -7.50 5.10 1.68
CA ARG A 48 -7.68 3.96 0.79
C ARG A 48 -7.05 4.20 -0.59
N ASN A 49 -7.31 5.36 -1.20
CA ASN A 49 -6.70 5.72 -2.49
C ASN A 49 -5.17 5.85 -2.38
N LEU A 50 -4.66 6.35 -1.25
CA LEU A 50 -3.22 6.47 -0.98
C LEU A 50 -2.55 5.09 -0.83
N MET A 51 -3.20 4.14 -0.14
CA MET A 51 -2.75 2.75 -0.07
C MET A 51 -2.60 2.17 -1.47
N TRP A 52 -3.63 2.29 -2.33
CA TRP A 52 -3.57 1.81 -3.71
C TRP A 52 -2.49 2.51 -4.54
N TYR A 53 -2.26 3.81 -4.30
CA TYR A 53 -1.19 4.54 -4.96
C TYR A 53 0.19 3.96 -4.63
N PHE A 54 0.48 3.67 -3.35
CA PHE A 54 1.73 3.01 -2.96
C PHE A 54 1.90 1.64 -3.61
N LEU A 55 0.84 0.82 -3.63
CA LEU A 55 0.90 -0.52 -4.21
C LEU A 55 1.12 -0.47 -5.71
N GLU A 56 0.45 0.42 -6.44
CA GLU A 56 0.70 0.59 -7.86
C GLU A 56 2.11 1.15 -8.14
N LEU A 57 2.63 2.05 -7.31
CA LEU A 57 4.02 2.50 -7.44
C LEU A 57 5.01 1.33 -7.27
N SER A 58 4.72 0.40 -6.36
CA SER A 58 5.60 -0.76 -6.11
C SER A 58 5.71 -1.71 -7.31
N THR A 59 4.74 -1.73 -8.23
CA THR A 59 4.82 -2.60 -9.42
C THR A 59 5.80 -2.06 -10.48
N PHE A 60 6.17 -0.77 -10.40
CA PHE A 60 7.11 -0.15 -11.32
C PHE A 60 8.58 -0.31 -10.90
N ASP A 61 8.85 -0.65 -9.63
CA ASP A 61 10.22 -0.80 -9.13
C ASP A 61 10.57 -2.28 -8.99
N CYS A 62 11.60 -2.72 -9.72
CA CYS A 62 12.07 -4.10 -9.70
C CYS A 62 12.60 -4.53 -8.32
N PHE A 63 13.04 -3.60 -7.46
CA PHE A 63 13.44 -3.92 -6.09
C PHE A 63 12.27 -4.44 -5.24
N CYS A 64 11.04 -4.04 -5.55
CA CYS A 64 9.85 -4.52 -4.84
C CYS A 64 9.53 -5.98 -5.15
N VAL A 65 10.06 -6.56 -6.23
CA VAL A 65 9.86 -7.99 -6.59
C VAL A 65 10.46 -8.92 -5.53
N CYS A 66 11.49 -8.47 -4.82
CA CYS A 66 12.13 -9.24 -3.74
C CYS A 66 11.31 -9.24 -2.43
N ILE A 67 10.23 -8.47 -2.36
CA ILE A 67 9.39 -8.34 -1.16
C ILE A 67 8.08 -9.10 -1.40
N LEU A 68 7.68 -9.91 -0.41
CA LEU A 68 6.41 -10.64 -0.47
C LEU A 68 5.23 -9.67 -0.66
N PRO A 69 4.27 -9.96 -1.58
CA PRO A 69 3.10 -9.12 -1.81
C PRO A 69 2.30 -8.79 -0.54
N SER A 70 2.19 -9.75 0.38
CA SER A 70 1.51 -9.57 1.67
C SER A 70 2.18 -8.51 2.55
N ARG A 71 3.52 -8.44 2.57
CA ARG A 71 4.28 -7.44 3.33
C ARG A 71 4.19 -6.06 2.71
N LEU A 72 4.24 -5.97 1.37
CA LEU A 72 4.01 -4.69 0.67
C LEU A 72 2.60 -4.15 0.92
N ALA A 73 1.58 -5.00 0.79
CA ALA A 73 0.19 -4.65 1.08
C ALA A 73 0.00 -4.18 2.53
N ALA A 74 0.57 -4.92 3.50
CA ALA A 74 0.53 -4.57 4.92
C ALA A 74 1.22 -3.23 5.20
N ALA A 75 2.41 -3.00 4.63
CA ALA A 75 3.14 -1.75 4.80
C ALA A 75 2.39 -0.55 4.19
N ALA A 76 1.84 -0.70 2.98
CA ALA A 76 1.04 0.36 2.35
C ALA A 76 -0.22 0.68 3.16
N PHE A 77 -0.89 -0.35 3.69
CA PHE A 77 -2.05 -0.19 4.56
C PHE A 77 -1.68 0.59 5.83
N LEU A 78 -0.57 0.22 6.49
CA LEU A 78 -0.12 0.89 7.71
C LEU A 78 0.31 2.34 7.46
N LEU A 79 1.00 2.59 6.34
CA LEU A 79 1.33 3.95 5.90
C LEU A 79 0.09 4.79 5.64
N ALA A 80 -0.88 4.28 4.89
CA ALA A 80 -2.14 4.98 4.62
C ALA A 80 -2.90 5.31 5.92
N SER A 81 -2.97 4.36 6.84
CA SER A 81 -3.53 4.54 8.19
C SER A 81 -2.81 5.64 8.99
N SER A 82 -1.48 5.68 8.93
CA SER A 82 -0.69 6.71 9.60
C SER A 82 -0.93 8.11 9.02
N PHE A 83 -1.10 8.21 7.69
CA PHE A 83 -1.47 9.45 7.01
C PHE A 83 -2.85 9.95 7.46
N GLN A 84 -3.83 9.06 7.58
CA GLN A 84 -5.15 9.41 8.10
C GLN A 84 -5.06 10.06 9.47
N LYS A 85 -4.29 9.43 10.37
CA LYS A 85 -4.06 9.94 11.73
C LYS A 85 -3.41 11.32 11.71
N TYR A 86 -2.42 11.51 10.85
CA TYR A 86 -1.71 12.78 10.73
C TYR A 86 -2.63 13.90 10.20
N CYS A 87 -3.41 13.61 9.17
CA CYS A 87 -4.38 14.56 8.62
C CYS A 87 -5.52 14.89 9.60
N GLN A 88 -5.96 13.91 10.41
CA GLN A 88 -7.05 14.08 11.38
C GLN A 88 -6.62 14.75 12.70
N LYS A 89 -5.33 14.76 13.05
CA LYS A 89 -4.80 15.56 14.18
C LYS A 89 -5.02 17.08 14.02
N ILE A 90 -5.50 17.52 12.86
CA ILE A 90 -5.88 18.92 12.58
C ILE A 90 -7.30 19.22 13.12
N GLU A 91 -8.09 18.22 13.50
CA GLU A 91 -9.34 18.40 14.26
C GLU A 91 -9.11 18.03 15.75
N PRO A 92 -9.75 18.73 16.71
CA PRO A 92 -9.50 18.55 18.14
C PRO A 92 -10.12 17.22 18.60
N MET A 93 -9.36 16.14 18.47
CA MET A 93 -9.74 14.81 18.91
C MET A 93 -9.46 14.67 20.41
N SER A 94 -10.19 15.43 21.22
CA SER A 94 -10.32 15.11 22.65
C SER A 94 -11.10 13.79 22.75
N THR A 95 -10.69 12.88 23.63
CA THR A 95 -11.44 11.67 24.02
C THR A 95 -11.37 10.41 23.13
N ILE A 96 -10.29 10.15 22.38
CA ILE A 96 -10.04 8.79 21.86
C ILE A 96 -8.69 8.27 22.38
N ASP A 97 -8.73 7.19 23.16
CA ASP A 97 -7.56 6.48 23.66
C ASP A 97 -6.59 6.17 22.52
N LYS A 98 -5.32 6.55 22.70
CA LYS A 98 -4.24 6.28 21.72
C LYS A 98 -4.14 4.80 21.34
N GLU A 99 -4.60 3.89 22.21
CA GLU A 99 -4.67 2.46 21.96
C GLU A 99 -5.79 2.04 21.00
N LYS A 100 -6.94 2.75 21.01
CA LYS A 100 -8.08 2.46 20.13
C LYS A 100 -7.80 2.77 18.66
N TRP A 101 -6.82 3.62 18.35
CA TRP A 101 -6.38 3.92 16.98
C TRP A 101 -5.35 2.90 16.44
N LYS A 102 -5.13 1.75 17.07
CA LYS A 102 -4.27 0.70 16.51
C LYS A 102 -5.00 -0.07 15.41
N LEU A 103 -4.99 0.47 14.19
CA LEU A 103 -5.49 -0.22 13.01
C LEU A 103 -4.72 -1.53 12.75
N TRP A 104 -3.42 -1.57 13.04
CA TRP A 104 -2.65 -2.80 13.12
C TRP A 104 -2.75 -3.39 14.53
N SER A 105 -3.78 -4.21 14.78
CA SER A 105 -4.04 -4.82 16.09
C SER A 105 -3.25 -6.11 16.31
N ASP A 106 -3.17 -6.58 17.56
CA ASP A 106 -2.53 -7.86 17.87
C ASP A 106 -3.28 -9.05 17.23
N GLU A 107 -4.58 -8.90 17.00
CA GLU A 107 -5.38 -9.86 16.23
C GLU A 107 -4.94 -9.90 14.75
N MET A 108 -4.62 -8.75 14.14
CA MET A 108 -4.07 -8.70 12.79
C MET A 108 -2.69 -9.37 12.74
N VAL A 109 -1.83 -9.15 13.74
CA VAL A 109 -0.55 -9.86 13.87
C VAL A 109 -0.78 -11.36 14.03
N LYS A 110 -1.74 -11.79 14.83
CA LYS A 110 -2.08 -13.21 15.03
C LYS A 110 -2.55 -13.88 13.74
N ARG A 111 -3.39 -13.21 12.95
CA ARG A 111 -3.92 -13.71 11.67
C ARG A 111 -2.86 -13.77 10.57
N THR A 112 -2.04 -12.73 10.47
CA THR A 112 -1.09 -12.57 9.35
C THR A 112 0.29 -13.11 9.66
N ARG A 113 0.63 -13.24 10.95
CA ARG A 113 1.98 -13.49 11.48
C ARG A 113 3.02 -12.44 11.06
N ILE A 114 2.56 -11.24 10.66
CA ILE A 114 3.41 -10.12 10.26
C ILE A 114 3.50 -9.13 11.42
N LYS A 115 4.72 -8.90 11.92
CA LYS A 115 4.98 -7.90 12.96
C LYS A 115 5.13 -6.51 12.37
N ARG A 116 4.97 -5.46 13.18
CA ARG A 116 5.16 -4.08 12.71
C ARG A 116 6.62 -3.82 12.33
N SER A 117 7.55 -4.45 13.04
CA SER A 117 8.99 -4.41 12.73
C SER A 117 9.31 -4.91 11.32
N ASP A 118 8.58 -5.93 10.83
CA ASP A 118 8.81 -6.53 9.50
C ASP A 118 8.40 -5.60 8.36
N LEU A 119 7.63 -4.55 8.66
CA LEU A 119 7.05 -3.62 7.71
C LEU A 119 7.89 -2.34 7.55
N GLN A 120 8.91 -2.12 8.37
CA GLN A 120 9.76 -0.93 8.31
C GLN A 120 10.43 -0.75 6.95
N GLU A 121 11.14 -1.78 6.48
CA GLU A 121 11.87 -1.70 5.21
C GLU A 121 10.95 -1.56 4.00
N PRO A 122 9.87 -2.37 3.86
CA PRO A 122 8.88 -2.15 2.80
C PRO A 122 8.27 -0.75 2.85
N ALA A 123 7.96 -0.21 4.04
CA ALA A 123 7.40 1.13 4.18
C ALA A 123 8.38 2.22 3.71
N LYS A 124 9.65 2.16 4.11
CA LYS A 124 10.69 3.09 3.64
C LYS A 124 10.82 3.07 2.12
N ILE A 125 10.75 1.89 1.50
CA ILE A 125 10.80 1.76 0.03
C ILE A 125 9.59 2.45 -0.61
N LEU A 126 8.38 2.18 -0.12
CA LEU A 126 7.15 2.80 -0.63
C LEU A 126 7.16 4.34 -0.50
N MET A 127 7.67 4.87 0.62
CA MET A 127 7.81 6.33 0.81
C MET A 127 8.83 6.94 -0.15
N LYS A 128 9.99 6.28 -0.35
CA LYS A 128 10.98 6.70 -1.36
C LYS A 128 10.39 6.69 -2.77
N LEU A 129 9.56 5.70 -3.10
CA LEU A 129 8.87 5.65 -4.39
C LEU A 129 7.90 6.82 -4.57
N GLN A 130 7.12 7.16 -3.53
CA GLN A 130 6.24 8.31 -3.55
C GLN A 130 7.02 9.63 -3.77
N GLN A 131 8.12 9.83 -3.05
CA GLN A 131 8.97 11.02 -3.19
C GLN A 131 9.53 11.15 -4.62
N LYS A 132 9.99 10.05 -5.22
CA LYS A 132 10.52 10.02 -6.59
C LYS A 132 9.46 10.13 -7.67
N ALA A 133 8.21 9.79 -7.38
CA ALA A 133 7.14 9.74 -8.38
C ALA A 133 6.89 11.10 -9.04
N VAL A 134 7.07 12.21 -8.31
CA VAL A 134 6.86 13.58 -8.84
C VAL A 134 7.90 13.94 -9.91
N SER A 135 9.17 13.54 -9.72
CA SER A 135 10.28 13.87 -10.62
C SER A 135 10.62 12.77 -11.63
N SER A 136 9.97 11.61 -11.54
CA SER A 136 10.20 10.48 -12.43
C SER A 136 9.80 10.78 -13.88
N LYS A 137 10.49 10.19 -14.85
CA LYS A 137 10.04 10.19 -16.26
C LYS A 137 8.72 9.42 -16.47
N PHE A 138 8.40 8.49 -15.57
CA PHE A 138 7.20 7.65 -15.64
C PHE A 138 6.04 8.28 -14.86
N GLN A 139 5.27 9.11 -15.56
CA GLN A 139 4.23 9.96 -14.95
C GLN A 139 2.80 9.39 -15.01
N ALA A 140 2.61 8.18 -15.57
CA ALA A 140 1.26 7.62 -15.77
C ALA A 140 0.49 7.42 -14.45
N LEU A 141 1.15 6.84 -13.43
CA LEU A 141 0.55 6.64 -12.12
C LEU A 141 0.31 7.94 -11.37
N PHE A 142 1.29 8.85 -11.40
CA PHE A 142 1.14 10.17 -10.79
C PHE A 142 -0.11 10.87 -11.35
N LYS A 143 -0.25 10.93 -12.69
CA LYS A 143 -1.46 11.49 -13.34
C LYS A 143 -2.74 10.77 -12.96
N LYS A 144 -2.74 9.43 -12.91
CA LYS A 144 -3.91 8.61 -12.52
C LYS A 144 -4.39 8.97 -11.11
N PHE A 145 -3.49 9.14 -10.17
CA PHE A 145 -3.81 9.41 -8.75
C PHE A 145 -3.88 10.91 -8.40
N SER A 146 -3.49 11.79 -9.31
CA SER A 146 -3.71 13.25 -9.21
C SER A 146 -5.12 13.69 -9.62
N CYS A 147 -5.97 12.78 -10.09
CA CYS A 147 -7.33 13.12 -10.50
C CYS A 147 -8.29 13.28 -9.29
N PRO A 148 -9.35 14.09 -9.39
CA PRO A 148 -10.34 14.25 -8.32
C PRO A 148 -11.01 12.95 -7.89
N LYS A 149 -11.25 12.02 -8.83
CA LYS A 149 -11.82 10.68 -8.55
C LYS A 149 -10.95 9.84 -7.60
N ARG A 150 -9.66 10.15 -7.52
CA ARG A 150 -8.69 9.50 -6.61
C ARG A 150 -8.24 10.42 -5.48
N CYS A 151 -9.04 11.44 -5.16
CA CYS A 151 -8.77 12.41 -4.09
C CYS A 151 -7.44 13.17 -4.23
N LYS A 152 -6.85 13.19 -5.44
CA LYS A 152 -5.54 13.80 -5.71
C LYS A 152 -4.43 13.31 -4.77
N VAL A 153 -4.48 12.04 -4.33
CA VAL A 153 -3.54 11.48 -3.33
C VAL A 153 -2.08 11.54 -3.76
N ALA A 154 -1.80 11.52 -5.07
CA ALA A 154 -0.45 11.68 -5.59
C ALA A 154 0.14 13.08 -5.32
N CYS A 155 -0.70 14.10 -5.15
CA CYS A 155 -0.28 15.47 -4.84
C CYS A 155 -0.07 15.71 -3.34
N LEU A 156 -0.35 14.72 -2.48
CA LEU A 156 -0.10 14.87 -1.05
C LEU A 156 1.40 14.97 -0.79
N LYS A 157 1.79 15.87 0.11
CA LYS A 157 3.18 16.00 0.56
C LYS A 157 3.60 14.64 1.15
N PRO A 158 4.68 14.01 0.67
CA PRO A 158 5.22 12.81 1.30
C PRO A 158 5.55 13.11 2.77
N LEU A 159 5.20 12.18 3.67
CA LEU A 159 5.68 12.24 5.04
C LEU A 159 7.15 11.82 5.08
N GLU A 160 7.87 12.25 6.11
CA GLU A 160 9.17 11.69 6.46
C GLU A 160 8.96 10.42 7.30
N PHE A 161 9.86 9.44 7.17
CA PHE A 161 9.68 8.16 7.85
C PHE A 161 9.65 8.34 9.37
N GLU A 162 10.41 9.28 9.89
CA GLU A 162 10.49 9.66 11.29
C GLU A 162 9.12 10.08 11.87
N GLU A 163 8.26 10.70 11.05
CA GLU A 163 6.92 11.14 11.45
C GLU A 163 5.98 9.94 11.70
N VAL A 164 6.27 8.81 11.06
CA VAL A 164 5.45 7.59 11.12
C VAL A 164 6.17 6.39 11.77
N ALA A 165 7.45 6.51 12.12
CA ALA A 165 8.30 5.44 12.63
C ALA A 165 7.72 4.76 13.89
N SER A 166 7.05 5.53 14.74
CA SER A 166 6.34 5.02 15.92
C SER A 166 5.26 3.97 15.60
N GLN A 167 4.74 3.93 14.37
CA GLN A 167 3.76 2.94 13.93
C GLN A 167 4.41 1.61 13.55
N PHE A 168 5.72 1.57 13.38
CA PHE A 168 6.47 0.39 12.96
C PHE A 168 7.37 -0.20 14.06
N SER A 169 7.26 0.36 15.27
CA SER A 169 7.94 -0.16 16.46
C SER A 169 6.93 -1.00 17.27
N ASP A 170 7.36 -2.15 17.78
CA ASP A 170 6.56 -2.98 18.68
C ASP A 170 6.64 -2.46 20.13
#